data_AF-A0A7D5T116-F1
#
_entry.id   AF-A0A7D5T116-F1
#
_cell.length_a   1.000
_cell.length_b   1.000
_cell.length_c   1.000
_cell.angle_alpha   90.00
_cell.angle_beta   90.00
_cell.angle_gamma   90.00
#
_symmetry.space_group_name_H-M   'P 1'
#
loop_
_entity.id
_entity.type
_entity.pdbx_description
1 polymer ?
#
loop_
_entity_poly.entity_id
_entity_poly.type
_entity_poly.pdbx_seq_one_letter_code
_entity_poly.pdbx_strand_id
1 'polypeptide(L)'
;MADGGTQGAIDNDFGDAERTPRERLEAELDDVGAATHAGLDVGDVAIDLVTRQPLMILGKSADTLAEHYEREDFDLATYKQHPYLPVSVDDAVFECAFVGGVDDLHSFSRTYDYPAGRLARVPFELAVDDGGDD
;
A
#
# COMPACT_ATOMS: atom_id res chain seq x y z
N MET A 1 -14.51 7.93 68.85
CA MET A 1 -14.75 7.22 67.58
C MET A 1 -14.23 8.16 66.51
N ALA A 2 -12.96 8.00 66.07
CA ALA A 2 -12.56 7.32 64.82
C ALA A 2 -13.33 7.93 63.63
N ASP A 3 -12.73 8.50 62.58
CA ASP A 3 -11.63 8.03 61.72
C ASP A 3 -11.38 9.22 60.76
N GLY A 4 -10.16 9.73 60.54
CA GLY A 4 -9.23 9.19 59.54
C GLY A 4 -9.63 9.58 58.11
N GLY A 5 -8.73 10.22 57.37
CA GLY A 5 -8.86 10.31 55.92
C GLY A 5 -8.50 11.66 55.32
N THR A 6 -7.21 11.86 55.10
CA THR A 6 -6.68 12.63 53.97
C THR A 6 -7.48 12.36 52.69
N GLN A 7 -8.32 13.30 52.25
CA GLN A 7 -8.65 13.45 50.83
C GLN A 7 -7.36 13.93 50.17
N GLY A 8 -6.47 13.03 49.80
CA GLY A 8 -6.73 12.04 48.77
C GLY A 8 -5.97 12.62 47.60
N ALA A 9 -4.69 12.25 47.50
CA ALA A 9 -3.91 12.53 46.32
C ALA A 9 -4.78 12.19 45.12
N ILE A 10 -4.91 13.12 44.19
CA ILE A 10 -5.42 12.80 42.87
C ILE A 10 -4.35 11.86 42.31
N ASP A 11 -4.57 10.55 42.46
CA ASP A 11 -3.95 9.54 41.62
C ASP A 11 -4.43 9.89 40.22
N ASN A 12 -3.67 10.78 39.57
CA ASN A 12 -3.63 10.78 38.12
C ASN A 12 -3.01 9.43 37.80
N ASP A 13 -3.87 8.45 37.55
CA ASP A 13 -3.47 7.20 36.92
C ASP A 13 -2.70 7.62 35.65
N PHE A 14 -1.38 7.52 35.73
CA PHE A 14 -0.43 7.76 34.65
C PHE A 14 -0.57 6.62 33.63
N GLY A 15 -1.77 6.43 33.11
CA GLY A 15 -2.16 5.37 32.18
C GLY A 15 -2.36 5.85 30.75
N ASP A 16 -2.23 7.15 30.50
CA ASP A 16 -2.20 7.70 29.15
C ASP A 16 -0.76 8.15 28.87
N ALA A 17 0.10 7.17 28.57
CA ALA A 17 1.30 7.47 27.79
C ALA A 17 0.79 8.00 26.45
N GLU A 18 0.64 9.32 26.37
CA GLU A 18 0.15 10.05 25.22
C GLU A 18 0.90 9.53 23.99
N ARG A 19 0.21 8.73 23.16
CA ARG A 19 0.83 8.11 21.97
C ARG A 19 1.56 9.20 21.21
N THR A 20 2.79 8.91 20.80
CA THR A 20 3.56 9.90 20.07
C THR A 20 2.81 10.30 18.80
N PRO A 21 2.97 11.53 18.29
CA PRO A 21 2.34 11.94 17.04
C PRO A 21 2.60 10.96 15.89
N ARG A 22 3.78 10.31 15.86
CA ARG A 22 4.11 9.28 14.88
C ARG A 22 3.21 8.04 15.01
N GLU A 23 3.10 7.47 16.20
CA GLU A 23 2.30 6.26 16.44
C GLU A 23 0.82 6.49 16.15
N ARG A 24 0.31 7.70 16.43
CA ARG A 24 -1.06 8.07 16.06
C ARG A 24 -1.25 8.12 14.56
N LEU A 25 -0.33 8.78 13.84
CA LEU A 25 -0.41 8.89 12.38
C LEU A 25 -0.26 7.53 11.71
N GLU A 26 0.63 6.66 12.19
CA GLU A 26 0.78 5.29 11.68
C GLU A 26 -0.53 4.50 11.87
N ALA A 27 -1.13 4.55 13.07
CA ALA A 27 -2.41 3.88 13.33
C ALA A 27 -3.57 4.46 12.50
N GLU A 28 -3.64 5.77 12.31
CA GLU A 28 -4.65 6.43 11.47
C GLU A 28 -4.47 6.04 9.99
N LEU A 29 -3.24 5.95 9.49
CA LEU A 29 -2.96 5.52 8.12
C LEU A 29 -3.30 4.05 7.89
N ASP A 30 -3.07 3.19 8.88
CA ASP A 30 -3.49 1.79 8.84
C ASP A 30 -5.04 1.67 8.81
N ASP A 31 -5.75 2.51 9.58
CA ASP A 31 -7.23 2.48 9.70
C ASP A 31 -7.95 3.04 8.46
N VAL A 32 -7.33 3.99 7.73
CA VAL A 32 -7.87 4.52 6.47
C VAL A 32 -7.98 3.43 5.39
N GLY A 33 -7.32 2.27 5.56
CA GLY A 33 -7.43 1.12 4.65
C GLY A 33 -6.86 1.39 3.25
N ALA A 34 -6.30 2.59 3.02
CA ALA A 34 -5.62 2.94 1.80
C ALA A 34 -4.23 2.30 1.83
N ALA A 35 -4.18 1.03 1.43
CA ALA A 35 -2.94 0.34 1.13
C ALA A 35 -2.04 1.27 0.32
N THR A 36 -0.88 1.61 0.90
CA THR A 36 0.16 2.34 0.19
C THR A 36 0.74 1.45 -0.92
N HIS A 37 1.77 1.92 -1.60
CA HIS A 37 2.61 1.11 -2.49
C HIS A 37 2.96 -0.27 -1.90
N ALA A 38 3.05 -0.38 -0.57
CA ALA A 38 3.41 -1.60 0.14
C ALA A 38 2.26 -2.60 0.38
N GLY A 39 1.00 -2.22 0.17
CA GLY A 39 -0.18 -3.06 0.45
C GLY A 39 -0.81 -3.69 -0.80
N LEU A 40 -0.01 -3.95 -1.84
CA LEU A 40 -0.46 -4.57 -3.09
C LEU A 40 -0.47 -6.10 -2.96
N ASP A 41 -1.51 -6.74 -3.48
CA ASP A 41 -1.64 -8.19 -3.54
C ASP A 41 -2.09 -8.69 -4.92
N VAL A 42 -1.95 -9.99 -5.15
CA VAL A 42 -2.38 -10.65 -6.38
C VAL A 42 -3.89 -10.49 -6.56
N GLY A 43 -4.28 -10.09 -7.77
CA GLY A 43 -5.68 -9.82 -8.14
C GLY A 43 -6.07 -8.35 -7.97
N ASP A 44 -5.26 -7.52 -7.32
CA ASP A 44 -5.51 -6.08 -7.26
C ASP A 44 -5.42 -5.43 -8.65
N VAL A 45 -6.17 -4.35 -8.80
CA VAL A 45 -5.98 -3.38 -9.87
C VAL A 45 -5.11 -2.25 -9.34
N ALA A 46 -4.06 -1.92 -10.08
CA ALA A 46 -3.16 -0.82 -9.78
C ALA A 46 -3.04 0.14 -10.97
N ILE A 47 -2.69 1.39 -10.70
CA ILE A 47 -2.30 2.35 -11.72
C ILE A 47 -0.78 2.41 -11.76
N ASP A 48 -0.19 2.21 -12.94
CA ASP A 48 1.21 2.61 -13.18
C ASP A 48 1.28 4.13 -13.13
N LEU A 49 1.92 4.69 -12.10
CA LEU A 49 1.98 6.13 -11.88
C LEU A 49 2.79 6.87 -12.97
N VAL A 50 3.64 6.18 -13.72
CA VAL A 50 4.40 6.78 -14.82
C VAL A 50 3.53 6.91 -16.07
N THR A 51 2.90 5.82 -16.50
CA THR A 51 2.12 5.79 -17.76
C THR A 51 0.66 6.15 -17.57
N ARG A 52 0.16 6.15 -16.32
CA ARG A 52 -1.24 6.33 -15.92
C ARG A 52 -2.17 5.26 -16.47
N GLN A 53 -1.64 4.07 -16.75
CA GLN A 53 -2.43 2.96 -17.27
C GLN A 53 -2.86 2.01 -16.16
N PRO A 54 -4.08 1.48 -16.22
CA PRO A 54 -4.54 0.45 -15.30
C PRO A 54 -3.86 -0.90 -15.61
N LEU A 55 -3.45 -1.56 -14.54
CA LEU A 55 -2.78 -2.85 -14.54
C LEU A 55 -3.51 -3.80 -13.59
N MET A 56 -3.54 -5.07 -13.93
CA MET A 56 -3.94 -6.15 -13.02
C MET A 56 -2.68 -6.85 -12.51
N ILE A 57 -2.58 -7.03 -11.20
CA ILE A 57 -1.49 -7.78 -10.57
C ILE A 57 -1.78 -9.28 -10.69
N LEU A 58 -0.87 -10.00 -11.34
CA LEU A 58 -1.00 -11.44 -11.58
C LEU A 58 -0.20 -12.27 -10.58
N GLY A 59 0.89 -11.70 -10.05
CA GLY A 59 1.82 -12.39 -9.17
C GLY A 59 2.83 -11.43 -8.57
N LYS A 60 3.49 -11.86 -7.49
CA LYS A 60 4.70 -11.23 -6.98
C LYS A 60 5.91 -11.96 -7.57
N SER A 61 6.70 -11.29 -8.39
CA SER A 61 7.86 -11.88 -9.05
C SER A 61 9.09 -11.87 -8.13
N ALA A 62 9.25 -10.89 -7.24
CA ALA A 62 10.33 -10.87 -6.26
C ALA A 62 9.90 -10.14 -4.97
N ASP A 63 10.53 -10.49 -3.84
CA ASP A 63 10.29 -9.82 -2.56
C ASP A 63 10.97 -8.45 -2.48
N THR A 64 12.06 -8.27 -3.25
CA THR A 64 12.79 -7.00 -3.35
C THR A 64 13.26 -6.74 -4.78
N LEU A 65 13.50 -5.48 -5.10
CA LEU A 65 14.04 -5.06 -6.40
C LEU A 65 15.46 -5.58 -6.58
N ALA A 66 16.25 -5.65 -5.50
CA ALA A 66 17.58 -6.25 -5.51
C ALA A 66 17.55 -7.73 -5.95
N GLU A 67 16.64 -8.53 -5.38
CA GLU A 67 16.46 -9.94 -5.78
C GLU A 67 16.06 -10.06 -7.26
N HIS A 68 15.13 -9.21 -7.72
CA HIS A 68 14.74 -9.19 -9.13
C HIS A 68 15.93 -8.89 -10.05
N TYR A 69 16.75 -7.88 -9.69
CA TYR A 69 17.95 -7.52 -10.45
C TYR A 69 18.94 -8.68 -10.53
N GLU A 70 19.19 -9.39 -9.43
CA GLU A 70 20.08 -10.55 -9.40
C GLU A 70 19.61 -11.69 -10.32
N ARG A 71 18.30 -11.89 -10.44
CA ARG A 71 17.71 -12.97 -11.23
C ARG A 71 17.58 -12.64 -12.71
N GLU A 72 17.13 -11.42 -13.03
CA GLU A 72 16.78 -11.02 -14.40
C GLU A 72 17.87 -10.17 -15.09
N ASP A 73 18.90 -9.73 -14.36
CA ASP A 73 19.95 -8.80 -14.83
C ASP A 73 19.36 -7.51 -15.45
N PHE A 74 18.28 -7.02 -14.85
CA PHE A 74 17.52 -5.87 -15.36
C PHE A 74 17.19 -4.85 -14.26
N ASP A 75 17.58 -3.60 -14.47
CA ASP A 75 17.39 -2.50 -13.50
C ASP A 75 16.01 -1.85 -13.62
N LEU A 76 15.05 -2.34 -12.82
CA LEU A 76 13.73 -1.72 -12.70
C LEU A 76 13.73 -0.40 -11.92
N ALA A 77 14.72 -0.14 -11.06
CA ALA A 77 14.74 1.06 -10.23
C ALA A 77 14.96 2.33 -11.06
N THR A 78 15.74 2.24 -12.14
CA THR A 78 16.02 3.38 -13.02
C THR A 78 15.30 3.32 -14.36
N TYR A 79 14.74 2.17 -14.75
CA TYR A 79 14.07 2.01 -16.04
C TYR A 79 12.76 2.79 -16.13
N LYS A 80 12.77 3.85 -16.95
CA LYS A 80 11.61 4.73 -17.19
C LYS A 80 10.99 5.30 -15.90
N GLN A 81 11.80 5.46 -14.87
CA GLN A 81 11.36 5.91 -13.56
C GLN A 81 11.19 7.44 -13.51
N HIS A 82 10.20 7.91 -12.73
CA HIS A 82 10.05 9.33 -12.42
C HIS A 82 10.75 9.66 -11.08
N PRO A 83 11.56 10.74 -10.98
CA PRO A 83 12.35 11.06 -9.78
C PRO A 83 11.58 11.30 -8.47
N TYR A 84 10.25 11.40 -8.53
CA TYR A 84 9.39 11.68 -7.37
C TYR A 84 8.60 10.47 -6.92
N LEU A 85 8.75 9.34 -7.60
CA LEU A 85 8.11 8.10 -7.18
C LEU A 85 8.97 7.43 -6.11
N PRO A 86 8.36 6.92 -5.03
CA PRO A 86 9.07 6.34 -3.89
C PRO A 86 9.54 4.90 -4.18
N VAL A 87 10.21 4.67 -5.31
CA VAL A 87 10.80 3.36 -5.61
C VAL A 87 12.09 3.19 -4.82
N SER A 88 12.17 2.08 -4.09
CA SER A 88 13.32 1.70 -3.28
C SER A 88 13.86 0.33 -3.68
N VAL A 89 15.07 0.01 -3.22
CA VAL A 89 15.67 -1.32 -3.43
C VAL A 89 14.93 -2.44 -2.69
N ASP A 90 14.19 -2.08 -1.65
CA ASP A 90 13.39 -2.99 -0.81
C ASP A 90 11.97 -3.16 -1.34
N ASP A 91 11.63 -2.54 -2.48
CA ASP A 91 10.31 -2.68 -3.09
C ASP A 91 10.10 -4.11 -3.59
N ALA A 92 8.96 -4.71 -3.22
CA ALA A 92 8.48 -5.90 -3.91
C ALA A 92 8.26 -5.62 -5.41
N VAL A 93 8.46 -6.64 -6.23
CA VAL A 93 8.26 -6.57 -7.68
C VAL A 93 7.08 -7.44 -8.07
N PHE A 94 6.17 -6.88 -8.86
CA PHE A 94 4.92 -7.51 -9.25
C PHE A 94 4.85 -7.73 -10.77
N GLU A 95 4.42 -8.93 -11.17
CA GLU A 95 4.05 -9.23 -12.53
C GLU A 95 2.65 -8.67 -12.81
N CYS A 96 2.54 -7.81 -13.82
CA CYS A 96 1.32 -7.11 -14.15
C CYS A 96 0.93 -7.29 -15.63
N ALA A 97 -0.37 -7.33 -15.89
CA ALA A 97 -0.96 -7.24 -17.23
C ALA A 97 -1.72 -5.93 -17.41
N PHE A 98 -1.73 -5.37 -18.62
CA PHE A 98 -2.52 -4.19 -18.93
C PHE A 98 -4.01 -4.52 -18.96
N VAL A 99 -4.82 -3.68 -18.31
CA VAL A 99 -6.28 -3.76 -18.43
C VAL A 99 -6.69 -3.00 -19.71
N GLY A 100 -6.96 -3.77 -20.77
CA GLY A 100 -7.42 -3.25 -22.05
C GLY A 100 -8.91 -2.91 -22.08
N GLY A 101 -9.35 -2.27 -23.17
CA GLY A 101 -10.76 -2.05 -23.45
C GLY A 101 -11.47 -3.30 -23.96
N VAL A 102 -12.80 -3.23 -24.07
CA VAL A 102 -13.63 -4.34 -24.60
C VAL A 102 -13.22 -4.71 -26.04
N ASP A 103 -12.83 -3.72 -26.84
CA ASP A 103 -12.38 -3.92 -28.21
C ASP A 103 -11.10 -4.76 -28.30
N ASP A 104 -10.29 -4.74 -27.23
CA ASP A 104 -8.99 -5.43 -27.15
C ASP A 104 -9.07 -6.79 -26.45
N LEU A 105 -10.28 -7.27 -26.09
CA LEU A 105 -10.48 -8.51 -25.31
C LEU A 105 -9.89 -9.76 -25.98
N HIS A 106 -9.76 -9.73 -27.30
CA HIS A 106 -9.19 -10.81 -28.11
C HIS A 106 -7.64 -10.80 -28.12
N SER A 107 -7.02 -9.75 -27.59
CA SER A 107 -5.58 -9.61 -27.50
C SER A 107 -5.13 -9.80 -26.05
N PHE A 108 -4.39 -10.88 -25.79
CA PHE A 108 -3.80 -11.06 -24.47
C PHE A 108 -2.62 -10.10 -24.34
N SER A 109 -2.67 -9.17 -23.38
CA SER A 109 -1.55 -8.27 -23.15
C SER A 109 -0.34 -9.06 -22.66
N ARG A 110 0.86 -8.67 -23.11
CA ARG A 110 2.10 -9.16 -22.47
C ARG A 110 2.11 -8.74 -21.01
N THR A 111 2.76 -9.56 -20.18
CA THR A 111 3.01 -9.25 -18.78
C THR A 111 4.36 -8.59 -18.62
N TYR A 112 4.48 -7.74 -17.61
CA TYR A 112 5.69 -7.00 -17.29
C TYR A 112 5.83 -6.83 -15.78
N ASP A 113 7.08 -6.74 -15.32
CA ASP A 113 7.39 -6.51 -13.91
C ASP A 113 7.40 -5.02 -13.57
N TYR A 114 6.84 -4.69 -12.40
CA TYR A 114 6.79 -3.33 -11.86
C TYR A 114 7.18 -3.31 -10.38
N PRO A 115 8.02 -2.36 -9.95
CA PRO A 115 8.31 -2.17 -8.53
C PRO A 115 7.13 -1.52 -7.82
N ALA A 116 6.88 -1.95 -6.58
CA ALA A 116 5.79 -1.49 -5.73
C ALA A 116 5.66 0.04 -5.68
N GLY A 117 6.76 0.77 -5.47
CA GLY A 117 6.79 2.23 -5.37
C GLY A 117 6.36 2.98 -6.64
N ARG A 118 6.20 2.29 -7.77
CA ARG A 118 5.67 2.85 -9.02
C ARG A 118 4.15 2.66 -9.17
N LEU A 119 3.55 1.80 -8.35
CA LEU A 119 2.15 1.43 -8.44
C LEU A 119 1.32 2.16 -7.38
N ALA A 120 0.07 2.43 -7.73
CA ALA A 120 -0.96 2.85 -6.79
C ALA A 120 -2.15 1.89 -6.84
N ARG A 121 -2.47 1.24 -5.72
CA ARG A 121 -3.63 0.35 -5.62
C ARG A 121 -4.92 1.13 -5.82
N VAL A 122 -5.86 0.56 -6.58
CA VAL A 122 -7.21 1.09 -6.71
C VAL A 122 -8.07 0.43 -5.62
N PRO A 123 -8.57 1.17 -4.62
CA PRO A 123 -9.34 0.61 -3.51
C PRO A 123 -10.81 0.40 -3.92
N PHE A 124 -11.06 -0.61 -4.75
CA PHE A 124 -12.41 -0.89 -5.26
C PHE A 124 -13.39 -1.29 -4.16
N GLU A 125 -12.90 -1.80 -3.02
CA GLU A 125 -13.69 -2.13 -1.84
C GLU A 125 -14.51 -0.93 -1.34
N LEU A 126 -13.98 0.29 -1.46
CA LEU A 126 -14.68 1.52 -1.09
C LEU A 126 -15.83 1.88 -2.04
N ALA A 127 -15.83 1.35 -3.27
CA ALA A 127 -16.89 1.61 -4.24
C ALA A 127 -18.13 0.73 -4.03
N VAL A 128 -18.02 -0.32 -3.21
CA VAL A 128 -19.12 -1.26 -2.91
C VAL A 128 -19.91 -0.84 -1.65
N ASP A 129 -19.38 0.12 -0.87
CA ASP A 129 -19.91 0.51 0.45
C ASP A 129 -21.10 1.52 0.42
N ASP A 130 -21.59 1.92 -0.76
CA ASP A 130 -22.70 2.90 -0.86
C ASP A 130 -24.11 2.28 -0.71
N GLY A 131 -24.22 1.25 0.15
CA GLY A 131 -25.30 0.24 0.07
C GLY A 131 -26.20 0.06 1.30
N GLY A 132 -26.29 1.00 2.25
CA GLY A 132 -27.26 0.86 3.34
C GLY A 132 -27.38 2.02 4.33
N ASP A 133 -28.36 2.90 4.11
CA ASP A 133 -29.39 3.30 5.10
C ASP A 133 -30.53 4.02 4.35
N ASP A 134 -31.63 3.31 4.07
CA ASP A 134 -32.96 3.85 3.72
C ASP A 134 -34.03 2.90 4.28
#